data_AF-A0A7W7BQ29-F1
#
_entry.id   AF-A0A7W7BQ29-F1
#
_cell.length_a   1.000
_cell.length_b   1.000
_cell.length_c   1.000
_cell.angle_alpha   90.00
_cell.angle_beta   90.00
_cell.angle_gamma   90.00
#
_symmetry.space_group_name_H-M   'P 1'
#
loop_
_entity.id
_entity.type
_entity.pdbx_description
1 polymer ?
#
loop_
_entity_poly.entity_id
_entity_poly.type
_entity_poly.pdbx_seq_one_letter_code
_entity_poly.pdbx_strand_id
1 'polypeptide(L)'
;MTVEGKECVVSADSGREDKPWSAPHLAPLFIELTADETAPVWARRAVTFLHRYAREHGQSPTFREVFPELASHDLSAAEHQAAWTSSSPRYLTMVHWQRCGWIRFRREPRTLRSGPAAGELFIPSPAPKARPRQS
;
A
#
# COMPACT_ATOMS: atom_id res chain seq x y z
N MET A 1 -21.15 15.21 35.59
CA MET A 1 -20.61 14.11 34.76
C MET A 1 -21.70 13.72 33.79
N THR A 2 -21.53 14.07 32.51
CA THR A 2 -22.42 13.57 31.46
C THR A 2 -21.54 13.37 30.24
N VAL A 3 -21.32 12.11 29.89
CA VAL A 3 -20.46 11.66 28.80
C VAL A 3 -21.15 11.93 27.47
N GLU A 4 -20.34 12.38 26.52
CA GLU A 4 -20.71 12.71 25.15
C GLU A 4 -21.32 11.52 24.41
N GLY A 5 -22.46 11.77 23.76
CA GLY A 5 -22.97 10.95 22.68
C GLY A 5 -22.82 11.72 21.36
N LYS A 6 -21.60 11.79 20.83
CA LYS A 6 -21.38 12.30 19.47
C LYS A 6 -21.36 11.09 18.56
N GLU A 7 -22.53 10.78 18.00
CA GLU A 7 -22.67 9.84 16.89
C GLU A 7 -21.73 10.28 15.76
N CYS A 8 -20.63 9.54 15.62
CA CYS A 8 -19.85 9.55 14.40
C CYS A 8 -20.77 8.97 13.32
N VAL A 9 -21.36 9.84 12.51
CA VAL A 9 -22.04 9.46 11.27
C VAL A 9 -21.04 8.63 10.45
N VAL A 10 -21.19 7.32 10.53
CA VAL A 10 -20.55 6.39 9.61
C VAL A 10 -21.22 6.65 8.28
N SER A 11 -20.53 7.32 7.35
CA SER A 11 -20.86 7.23 5.92
C SER A 11 -20.62 5.80 5.47
N ALA A 12 -21.57 4.93 5.81
CA ALA A 12 -21.74 3.60 5.27
C ALA A 12 -22.64 3.73 4.04
N ASP A 13 -22.11 4.17 2.89
CA ASP A 13 -22.78 3.90 1.60
C ASP A 13 -21.97 4.18 0.31
N SER A 14 -20.63 4.14 0.33
CA SER A 14 -19.85 4.16 -0.94
C SER A 14 -19.05 2.88 -1.18
N GLY A 15 -19.09 1.92 -0.25
CA GLY A 15 -18.01 0.95 -0.04
C GLY A 15 -18.24 -0.47 -0.55
N ARG A 16 -19.28 -0.75 -1.36
CA ARG A 16 -19.48 -2.09 -1.93
C ARG A 16 -18.92 -2.22 -3.35
N GLU A 17 -19.06 -1.18 -4.17
CA GLU A 17 -18.58 -1.17 -5.57
C GLU A 17 -17.08 -0.89 -5.70
N ASP A 18 -16.45 -0.25 -4.71
CA ASP A 18 -15.02 0.08 -4.74
C ASP A 18 -14.09 -1.07 -4.28
N LYS A 19 -14.63 -2.20 -3.84
CA LYS A 19 -13.81 -3.31 -3.33
C LYS A 19 -13.24 -4.13 -4.51
N PRO A 20 -11.97 -4.57 -4.47
CA PRO A 20 -11.35 -5.27 -5.60
C PRO A 20 -12.04 -6.60 -5.95
N TRP A 21 -12.71 -7.25 -5.00
CA TRP A 21 -13.50 -8.47 -5.25
C TRP A 21 -14.92 -8.20 -5.78
N SER A 22 -15.39 -6.95 -5.74
CA SER A 22 -16.70 -6.53 -6.26
C SER A 22 -16.58 -5.74 -7.57
N ALA A 23 -15.38 -5.24 -7.88
CA ALA A 23 -15.01 -4.57 -9.11
C ALA A 23 -13.78 -5.24 -9.74
N PRO A 24 -13.97 -6.21 -10.66
CA PRO A 24 -12.88 -7.01 -11.24
C PRO A 24 -11.77 -6.18 -11.89
N HIS A 25 -12.08 -5.00 -12.43
CA HIS A 25 -11.11 -4.10 -13.04
C HIS A 25 -10.12 -3.47 -12.04
N LEU A 26 -10.40 -3.54 -10.72
CA LEU A 26 -9.50 -3.07 -9.67
C LEU A 26 -8.59 -4.18 -9.12
N ALA A 27 -8.92 -5.44 -9.39
CA ALA A 27 -8.23 -6.59 -8.83
C ALA A 27 -6.77 -6.75 -9.32
N PRO A 28 -6.42 -6.52 -10.61
CA PRO A 28 -5.06 -6.73 -11.10
C PRO A 28 -4.00 -5.95 -10.31
N LEU A 29 -4.19 -4.63 -10.18
CA LEU A 29 -3.27 -3.80 -9.40
C LEU A 29 -3.25 -4.21 -7.92
N PHE A 30 -4.41 -4.51 -7.33
CA PHE A 30 -4.45 -4.92 -5.93
C PHE A 30 -3.64 -6.21 -5.70
N ILE A 31 -3.75 -7.19 -6.60
CA ILE A 31 -2.97 -8.42 -6.58
C ILE A 31 -1.49 -8.09 -6.73
N GLU A 32 -1.12 -7.26 -7.71
CA GLU A 32 0.28 -6.88 -7.92
C GLU A 32 0.91 -6.20 -6.68
N LEU A 33 0.13 -5.37 -5.98
CA LEU A 33 0.58 -4.68 -4.77
C LEU A 33 0.63 -5.58 -3.52
N THR A 34 0.00 -6.76 -3.54
CA THR A 34 -0.20 -7.60 -2.33
C THR A 34 0.21 -9.06 -2.47
N ALA A 35 0.57 -9.54 -3.66
CA ALA A 35 1.11 -10.87 -3.87
C ALA A 35 2.54 -11.00 -3.33
N ASP A 36 2.88 -12.15 -2.76
CA ASP A 36 4.18 -12.37 -2.09
C ASP A 36 5.39 -12.13 -3.03
N GLU A 37 5.23 -12.40 -4.32
CA GLU A 37 6.28 -12.22 -5.32
C GLU A 37 6.57 -10.75 -5.66
N THR A 38 5.55 -9.90 -5.64
CA THR A 38 5.62 -8.52 -6.16
C THR A 38 5.45 -7.45 -5.08
N ALA A 39 4.70 -7.74 -4.02
CA ALA A 39 4.45 -6.82 -2.91
C ALA A 39 5.74 -6.30 -2.25
N PRO A 40 6.81 -7.11 -2.04
CA PRO A 40 8.05 -6.60 -1.47
C PRO A 40 8.71 -5.51 -2.32
N VAL A 41 8.62 -5.60 -3.66
CA VAL A 41 9.17 -4.59 -4.57
C VAL A 41 8.43 -3.27 -4.42
N TRP A 42 7.09 -3.32 -4.41
CA TRP A 42 6.25 -2.15 -4.22
C TRP A 42 6.37 -1.52 -2.84
N ALA A 43 6.39 -2.34 -1.79
CA ALA A 43 6.59 -1.88 -0.42
C ALA A 43 7.98 -1.24 -0.24
N ARG A 44 9.03 -1.79 -0.87
CA ARG A 44 10.38 -1.19 -0.85
C ARG A 44 10.39 0.19 -1.49
N ARG A 45 9.72 0.36 -2.64
CA ARG A 45 9.56 1.67 -3.30
C ARG A 45 8.82 2.65 -2.39
N ALA A 46 7.73 2.22 -1.78
CA ALA A 46 6.97 3.04 -0.84
C ALA A 46 7.84 3.48 0.34
N VAL A 47 8.52 2.55 1.02
CA VAL A 47 9.40 2.86 2.17
C VAL A 47 10.52 3.83 1.79
N THR A 48 11.15 3.61 0.63
CA THR A 48 12.16 4.54 0.10
C THR A 48 11.59 5.95 -0.07
N PHE A 49 10.39 6.05 -0.64
CA PHE A 49 9.69 7.33 -0.77
C PHE A 49 9.35 7.96 0.58
N LEU A 50 8.88 7.19 1.58
CA LEU A 50 8.59 7.72 2.91
C LEU A 50 9.81 8.41 3.53
N HIS A 51 10.98 7.77 3.42
CA HIS A 51 12.22 8.32 3.95
C HIS A 51 12.67 9.57 3.19
N ARG A 52 12.62 9.53 1.86
CA ARG A 52 12.93 10.69 1.00
C ARG A 52 12.03 11.88 1.35
N TYR A 53 10.72 11.66 1.32
CA TYR A 53 9.72 12.70 1.60
C TYR A 53 9.89 13.29 3.00
N ALA A 54 10.12 12.47 4.02
CA ALA A 54 10.33 12.96 5.38
C ALA A 54 11.60 13.81 5.52
N ARG A 55 12.68 13.46 4.81
CA ARG A 55 13.92 14.24 4.76
C ARG A 55 13.72 15.59 4.06
N GLU A 56 12.94 15.62 2.98
CA GLU A 56 12.72 16.81 2.15
C GLU A 56 11.72 17.79 2.77
N HIS A 57 10.66 17.27 3.40
CA HIS A 57 9.54 18.08 3.87
C HIS A 57 9.43 18.18 5.40
N GLY A 58 10.26 17.48 6.17
CA GLY A 58 10.21 17.48 7.64
C GLY A 58 8.97 16.80 8.24
N GLN A 59 8.13 16.19 7.40
CA GLN A 59 6.89 15.53 7.77
C GLN A 59 6.67 14.30 6.91
N SER A 60 5.78 13.41 7.33
CA SER A 60 5.48 12.23 6.52
C SER A 60 4.42 12.46 5.46
N PRO A 61 4.47 11.64 4.39
CA PRO A 61 3.48 11.73 3.33
C PRO A 61 2.14 11.13 3.76
N THR A 62 1.12 11.49 3.00
CA THR A 62 -0.23 10.95 2.98
C THR A 62 -0.36 9.88 1.89
N PHE A 63 -1.45 9.12 1.89
CA PHE A 63 -1.69 8.12 0.84
C PHE A 63 -1.80 8.77 -0.54
N ARG A 64 -2.32 10.00 -0.61
CA ARG A 64 -2.42 10.78 -1.85
C ARG A 64 -1.07 11.22 -2.40
N GLU A 65 -0.02 11.27 -1.58
CA GLU A 65 1.34 11.60 -2.02
C GLU A 65 2.13 10.32 -2.37
N VAL A 66 1.88 9.20 -1.68
CA VAL A 66 2.57 7.93 -1.96
C VAL A 66 2.11 7.28 -3.25
N PHE A 67 0.80 7.16 -3.47
CA PHE A 67 0.30 6.35 -4.59
C PHE A 67 0.62 6.92 -5.98
N PRO A 68 0.62 8.25 -6.22
CA PRO A 68 1.12 8.80 -7.48
C PRO A 68 2.60 8.51 -7.73
N GLU A 69 3.43 8.55 -6.68
CA GLU A 69 4.84 8.13 -6.80
C GLU A 69 4.89 6.67 -7.25
N LEU A 70 4.15 5.76 -6.60
CA LEU A 70 4.14 4.34 -6.99
C LEU A 70 3.65 4.15 -8.42
N ALA A 71 2.56 4.82 -8.81
CA ALA A 71 2.01 4.75 -10.16
C ALA A 71 3.03 5.16 -11.24
N SER A 72 3.96 6.07 -10.94
CA SER A 72 5.01 6.46 -11.88
C SER A 72 6.01 5.33 -12.21
N HIS A 73 6.04 4.27 -11.39
CA HIS A 73 6.90 3.10 -11.62
C HIS A 73 6.12 1.87 -12.13
N ASP A 74 4.84 2.04 -12.45
CA ASP A 74 3.98 1.00 -13.03
C ASP A 74 4.03 1.06 -14.57
N LEU A 75 4.54 -0.01 -15.19
CA LEU A 75 4.62 -0.11 -16.65
C LEU A 75 3.23 -0.30 -17.30
N SER A 76 2.26 -0.78 -16.53
CA SER A 76 0.85 -0.98 -16.92
C SER A 76 -0.06 0.10 -16.33
N ALA A 77 0.47 1.29 -15.98
CA ALA A 77 -0.29 2.35 -15.31
C ALA A 77 -1.61 2.72 -16.01
N ALA A 78 -1.64 2.69 -17.35
CA ALA A 78 -2.85 2.97 -18.13
C ALA A 78 -3.95 1.92 -17.90
N GLU A 79 -3.58 0.65 -17.82
CA GLU A 79 -4.50 -0.46 -17.53
C GLU A 79 -4.97 -0.42 -16.08
N HIS A 80 -4.10 0.04 -15.19
CA HIS A 80 -4.37 0.16 -13.75
C HIS A 80 -4.96 1.51 -13.32
N GLN A 81 -5.26 2.42 -14.25
CA GLN A 81 -5.62 3.82 -13.95
C GLN A 81 -6.80 3.94 -12.96
N ALA A 82 -7.84 3.13 -13.13
CA ALA A 82 -8.99 3.10 -12.22
C ALA A 82 -8.60 2.65 -10.81
N ALA A 83 -7.67 1.69 -10.70
CA ALA A 83 -7.21 1.16 -9.42
C ALA A 83 -6.27 2.12 -8.68
N TRP A 84 -5.38 2.82 -9.41
CA TRP A 84 -4.51 3.85 -8.83
C TRP A 84 -5.29 5.03 -8.25
N THR A 85 -6.44 5.36 -8.84
CA THR A 85 -7.28 6.47 -8.41
C THR A 85 -8.32 6.06 -7.36
N SER A 86 -8.74 4.79 -7.33
CA SER A 86 -9.69 4.30 -6.32
C SER A 86 -9.12 4.36 -4.89
N SER A 87 -9.95 4.71 -3.91
CA SER A 87 -9.52 4.81 -2.52
C SER A 87 -9.33 3.43 -1.86
N SER A 88 -10.10 2.44 -2.30
CA SER A 88 -10.18 1.12 -1.67
C SER A 88 -8.94 0.25 -1.93
N PRO A 89 -8.46 0.02 -3.17
CA PRO A 89 -7.22 -0.71 -3.41
C PRO A 89 -6.04 -0.08 -2.69
N ARG A 90 -5.98 1.27 -2.66
CA ARG A 90 -4.92 2.01 -1.97
C ARG A 90 -4.94 1.75 -0.46
N TYR A 91 -6.10 1.91 0.17
CA TYR A 91 -6.24 1.68 1.60
C TYR A 91 -5.95 0.22 1.97
N LEU A 92 -6.50 -0.74 1.23
CA LEU A 92 -6.33 -2.17 1.50
C LEU A 92 -4.88 -2.62 1.30
N THR A 93 -4.18 -2.09 0.30
CA THR A 93 -2.74 -2.31 0.12
C THR A 93 -1.97 -1.83 1.34
N MET A 94 -2.26 -0.62 1.84
CA MET A 94 -1.60 -0.11 3.04
C MET A 94 -1.89 -0.97 4.27
N VAL A 95 -3.12 -1.44 4.44
CA VAL A 95 -3.47 -2.38 5.52
C VAL A 95 -2.69 -3.69 5.40
N HIS A 96 -2.58 -4.24 4.20
CA HIS A 96 -1.79 -5.44 3.96
C HIS A 96 -0.31 -5.23 4.32
N TRP A 97 0.34 -4.18 3.80
CA TRP A 97 1.74 -3.88 4.15
C TRP A 97 1.95 -3.55 5.63
N GLN A 98 0.94 -2.98 6.30
CA GLN A 98 0.99 -2.78 7.75
C GLN A 98 0.97 -4.11 8.51
N ARG A 99 0.17 -5.10 8.07
CA ARG A 99 0.16 -6.44 8.66
C ARG A 99 1.48 -7.18 8.44
N CYS A 100 2.14 -6.95 7.30
CA CYS A 100 3.50 -7.44 7.06
C CYS A 100 4.58 -6.68 7.84
N GLY A 101 4.22 -5.62 8.58
CA GLY A 101 5.16 -4.84 9.37
C GLY A 101 6.08 -3.92 8.56
N TRP A 102 5.84 -3.75 7.26
CA TRP A 102 6.68 -2.93 6.37
C TRP A 102 6.40 -1.44 6.49
N ILE A 103 5.14 -1.09 6.78
CA ILE A 103 4.72 0.29 7.04
C ILE A 103 3.89 0.34 8.33
N ARG A 104 3.74 1.55 8.86
CA ARG A 104 2.81 1.83 9.95
C ARG A 104 2.13 3.15 9.71
N PHE A 105 0.83 3.20 10.02
CA PHE A 105 0.05 4.41 10.02
C PHE A 105 -1.07 4.29 11.04
N ARG A 106 -1.60 5.42 11.47
CA ARG A 106 -2.85 5.54 12.21
C ARG A 106 -3.87 6.22 11.30
N ARG A 107 -5.10 6.39 11.78
CA ARG A 107 -6.17 7.03 11.01
C ARG A 107 -5.89 8.51 10.75
N GLU A 108 -5.07 9.14 11.59
CA GLU A 108 -4.70 10.54 11.47
C GLU A 108 -3.82 10.79 10.22
N PRO A 109 -3.99 11.95 9.56
CA PRO A 109 -3.19 12.31 8.39
C PRO A 109 -1.70 12.41 8.74
N ARG A 110 -0.85 12.19 7.72
CA ARG A 110 0.62 12.22 7.87
C ARG A 110 1.17 11.26 8.93
N THR A 111 0.38 10.20 9.13
CA THR A 111 0.63 8.93 9.82
C THR A 111 1.88 8.15 9.46
N LEU A 112 2.19 8.21 8.18
CA LEU A 112 2.79 7.09 7.48
C LEU A 112 4.29 7.03 7.74
N ARG A 113 4.77 5.90 8.24
CA ARG A 113 6.18 5.67 8.54
C ARG A 113 6.57 4.26 8.08
N SER A 114 7.87 4.01 7.97
CA SER A 114 8.39 2.65 7.91
C SER A 114 8.00 1.87 9.17
N GLY A 115 7.69 0.60 8.99
CA GLY A 115 7.37 -0.34 10.05
C GLY A 115 8.60 -1.11 10.54
N PRO A 116 8.45 -1.93 11.60
CA PRO A 116 9.56 -2.65 12.22
C PRO A 116 10.23 -3.68 11.30
N ALA A 117 9.48 -4.30 10.38
CA ALA A 117 10.00 -5.28 9.42
C ALA A 117 10.44 -4.65 8.09
N ALA A 118 10.41 -3.31 7.97
CA ALA A 118 10.78 -2.63 6.73
C ALA A 118 12.22 -2.90 6.29
N GLY A 119 13.13 -3.15 7.25
CA GLY A 119 14.53 -3.47 6.96
C GLY A 119 14.68 -4.78 6.16
N GLU A 120 13.78 -5.75 6.36
CA GLU A 120 13.79 -7.05 5.66
C GLU A 120 13.57 -6.88 4.16
N LEU A 121 12.84 -5.84 3.74
CA LEU A 121 12.63 -5.54 2.33
C LEU A 121 13.93 -5.22 1.59
N PHE A 122 14.99 -4.79 2.28
CA PHE A 122 16.28 -4.43 1.69
C PHE A 122 17.32 -5.53 1.81
N ILE A 123 17.02 -6.61 2.53
CA ILE A 123 17.86 -7.79 2.56
C ILE A 123 17.74 -8.47 1.19
N PRO A 124 18.86 -8.77 0.50
CA PRO A 124 18.82 -9.55 -0.72
C PRO A 124 18.15 -10.90 -0.43
N SER A 125 17.05 -11.19 -1.13
CA SER A 125 16.45 -12.52 -1.03
C SER A 125 17.49 -13.54 -1.50
N PRO A 126 17.73 -14.65 -0.78
CA PRO A 126 18.65 -15.67 -1.24
C PRO A 126 18.21 -16.10 -2.64
N ALA A 127 19.16 -16.11 -3.59
CA ALA A 127 18.88 -16.49 -4.96
C ALA A 127 18.06 -17.78 -4.99
N PRO A 128 16.97 -17.86 -5.79
CA PRO A 128 16.19 -19.08 -5.87
C PRO A 128 17.14 -20.22 -6.23
N LYS A 129 17.24 -21.24 -5.36
CA LYS A 129 18.03 -22.44 -5.65
C LYS A 129 17.56 -22.95 -7.01
N ALA A 130 18.48 -22.97 -7.98
CA ALA A 130 18.19 -23.51 -9.30
C ALA A 130 17.56 -24.89 -9.13
N ARG A 131 16.30 -25.05 -9.56
CA ARG A 131 15.70 -26.38 -9.64
C ARG A 131 16.60 -27.20 -10.57
N PRO A 132 17.07 -28.39 -10.18
CA PRO A 132 17.79 -29.25 -11.10
C PRO A 132 16.86 -29.51 -12.29
N ARG A 133 17.33 -29.23 -13.50
CA ARG A 133 16.67 -29.65 -14.74
C ARG A 133 16.57 -31.17 -14.66
N GLN A 134 15.38 -31.70 -14.45
CA GLN A 134 15.13 -33.11 -14.67
C GLN A 134 15.24 -33.35 -16.18
N SER A 135 16.26 -34.11 -16.56
CA SER A 135 16.42 -34.72 -17.90
C SER A 135 15.60 -36.00 -17.99
#